data_AF-A0A6P1YPD4-F1
#
_entry.id   AF-A0A6P1YPD4-F1
#
_cell.length_a   1.000
_cell.length_b   1.000
_cell.length_c   1.000
_cell.angle_alpha   90.00
_cell.angle_beta   90.00
_cell.angle_gamma   90.00
#
_symmetry.space_group_name_H-M   'P 1'
#
loop_
_entity.id
_entity.type
_entity.pdbx_description
1 polymer ?
#
loop_
_entity_poly.entity_id
_entity_poly.type
_entity_poly.pdbx_seq_one_letter_code
_entity_poly.pdbx_strand_id
1 'polypeptide(L)' 'MPRRRPAAPAPLLAWPELQRLGDLARRHQALTTRMHRMPPRSRRRLHAESEIAALTRQMLTLEMQMRRDVP' A
#
# COMPACT_ATOMS: atom_id res chain seq x y z
N MET A 1 13.13 -16.87 -32.44
CA MET A 1 13.75 -16.30 -31.22
C MET A 1 13.13 -14.93 -30.94
N PRO A 2 12.18 -14.79 -29.99
CA PRO A 2 11.62 -13.49 -29.67
C PRO A 2 12.64 -12.71 -28.84
N ARG A 3 13.10 -11.57 -29.36
CA ARG A 3 13.98 -10.64 -28.65
C ARG A 3 13.20 -10.03 -27.48
N ARG A 4 13.56 -10.38 -26.24
CA ARG A 4 13.10 -9.67 -25.03
C ARG A 4 13.40 -8.18 -25.22
N ARG A 5 12.36 -7.35 -25.37
CA ARG A 5 12.53 -5.90 -25.28
C ARG A 5 13.07 -5.57 -23.89
N PRO A 6 14.06 -4.68 -23.77
CA PRO A 6 14.42 -4.14 -22.46
C PRO A 6 13.19 -3.42 -21.91
N ALA A 7 12.74 -3.84 -20.72
CA ALA A 7 11.71 -3.10 -19.99
C ALA A 7 12.23 -1.69 -19.79
N ALA A 8 11.50 -0.69 -20.30
CA ALA A 8 11.86 0.71 -20.10
C ALA A 8 12.07 0.96 -18.60
N PRO A 9 13.12 1.69 -18.19
CA PRO A 9 13.26 2.06 -16.79
C PRO A 9 12.00 2.82 -16.37
N ALA A 10 11.38 2.38 -15.27
CA ALA A 10 10.16 2.99 -14.75
C ALA A 10 10.35 4.51 -14.70
N PRO A 11 9.44 5.30 -15.28
CA PRO A 11 9.64 6.74 -15.37
C PRO A 11 9.78 7.32 -13.96
N LEU A 12 10.75 8.21 -13.78
CA LEU A 12 10.99 8.96 -12.54
C LEU A 12 9.75 9.73 -12.02
N LEU A 13 8.68 9.77 -12.81
CA LEU A 13 7.35 10.25 -12.46
C LEU A 13 6.68 9.49 -11.31
N ALA A 14 7.01 8.22 -11.06
CA ALA A 14 6.38 7.42 -10.00
C ALA A 14 6.90 7.70 -8.57
N TRP A 15 7.86 8.62 -8.42
CA TRP A 15 8.54 8.85 -7.14
C TRP A 15 7.59 9.35 -6.02
N PRO A 16 6.68 10.31 -6.26
CA PRO A 16 5.71 10.75 -5.25
C PRO A 16 4.73 9.65 -4.85
N GLU A 17 4.26 8.85 -5.81
CA GLU A 17 3.32 7.75 -5.57
C GLU A 17 4.00 6.63 -4.78
N LEU A 18 5.26 6.30 -5.09
CA LEU A 18 6.06 5.34 -4.32
C LEU A 18 6.28 5.82 -2.88
N GLN A 19 6.56 7.11 -2.69
CA GLN A 19 6.70 7.69 -1.36
C GLN A 19 5.38 7.61 -0.58
N ARG A 20 4.26 7.94 -1.23
CA ARG A 20 2.91 7.83 -0.64
C ARG A 20 2.56 6.38 -0.29
N LEU A 21 2.92 5.43 -1.13
CA LEU A 21 2.74 4.00 -0.86
C LEU A 21 3.57 3.57 0.35
N GLY A 22 4.81 4.04 0.46
CA GLY A 22 5.66 3.83 1.63
C GLY A 22 5.06 4.41 2.92
N ASP A 23 4.46 5.60 2.86
CA ASP A 23 3.76 6.20 4.00
C ASP A 23 2.54 5.38 4.44
N LEU A 24 1.73 4.93 3.48
CA LEU A 24 0.58 4.06 3.75
C LEU A 24 1.03 2.73 4.37
N ALA A 25 2.09 2.11 3.83
CA ALA A 25 2.65 0.87 4.35
C ALA A 25 3.18 1.03 5.79
N ARG A 26 3.89 2.13 6.08
CA ARG A 26 4.36 2.44 7.45
C ARG A 26 3.20 2.61 8.43
N ARG A 27 2.16 3.35 8.04
CA ARG A 27 0.95 3.53 8.87
C ARG A 27 0.24 2.21 9.12
N HIS A 28 0.08 1.39 8.07
CA HIS A 28 -0.53 0.07 8.15
C HIS A 28 0.24 -0.84 9.11
N GLN A 29 1.57 -0.88 9.00
CA GLN A 29 2.42 -1.68 9.88
C GLN A 29 2.35 -1.20 11.33
N ALA A 30 2.47 0.10 11.57
CA ALA A 30 2.38 0.68 12.91
C ALA A 30 1.03 0.37 13.58
N LEU A 31 -0.06 0.48 12.83
CA LEU A 31 -1.40 0.18 13.32
C LEU A 31 -1.59 -1.32 13.60
N THR A 32 -1.11 -2.18 12.71
CA THR A 32 -1.09 -3.65 12.91
C THR A 32 -0.33 -4.02 14.18
N THR A 33 0.88 -3.48 14.38
CA THR A 33 1.67 -3.71 15.61
C THR A 33 0.93 -3.26 16.87
N ARG A 34 0.25 -2.11 16.83
CA ARG A 34 -0.57 -1.62 17.96
C ARG A 34 -1.77 -2.52 18.21
N MET A 35 -2.49 -2.92 17.16
CA MET A 35 -3.65 -3.81 17.22
C MET A 35 -3.33 -5.15 17.87
N HIS A 36 -2.15 -5.73 17.60
CA HIS A 36 -1.73 -7.00 18.21
C HIS A 36 -1.60 -6.93 19.73
N ARG A 37 -1.39 -5.73 20.30
CA ARG A 37 -1.34 -5.52 21.76
C ARG A 37 -2.73 -5.30 22.37
N MET A 38 -3.77 -5.19 21.55
CA MET A 38 -5.13 -4.92 22.02
C MET A 38 -5.87 -6.22 22.37
N PRO A 39 -6.75 -6.18 23.39
CA PRO A 39 -7.60 -7.32 23.72
C PRO A 39 -8.45 -7.77 22.54
N PRO A 40 -8.62 -9.10 22.34
CA PRO A 40 -9.50 -9.62 21.31
C PRO A 40 -10.94 -9.15 21.55
N ARG A 41 -11.70 -8.93 20.45
CA ARG A 41 -13.11 -8.48 20.48
C ARG A 41 -13.37 -7.12 21.16
N SER A 42 -12.34 -6.33 21.44
CA SER A 42 -12.53 -4.96 21.94
C SER A 42 -13.00 -4.03 20.80
N ARG A 43 -13.86 -3.05 21.12
CA ARG A 43 -14.30 -2.02 20.15
C ARG A 43 -13.11 -1.30 19.50
N ARG A 44 -12.05 -1.04 20.29
CA ARG A 44 -10.80 -0.43 19.80
C ARG A 44 -10.10 -1.30 18.76
N ARG A 45 -10.07 -2.62 18.98
CA ARG A 45 -9.51 -3.57 18.01
C ARG A 45 -10.33 -3.63 16.73
N LEU A 46 -11.66 -3.70 16.82
CA LEU A 46 -12.54 -3.65 15.65
C LEU A 46 -12.32 -2.37 14.82
N HIS A 47 -12.14 -1.24 15.50
CA HIS A 47 -11.82 0.02 14.82
C HIS A 47 -10.45 -0.05 14.12
N ALA A 48 -9.42 -0.55 14.79
CA ALA A 48 -8.11 -0.74 14.18
C ALA A 48 -8.15 -1.70 12.97
N GLU A 49 -8.94 -2.79 13.04
CA GLU A 49 -9.16 -3.70 11.91
C GLU A 49 -9.82 -2.97 10.72
N SER A 50 -10.80 -2.11 11.00
CA SER A 50 -11.47 -1.31 9.95
C SER A 50 -10.53 -0.28 9.28
N GLU A 51 -9.67 0.36 10.07
CA GLU A 51 -8.67 1.30 9.58
C GLU A 51 -7.57 0.60 8.77
N ILE A 52 -7.10 -0.57 9.23
CA ILE A 52 -6.17 -1.43 8.48
C ILE A 52 -6.76 -1.75 7.10
N ALA A 53 -8.01 -2.22 7.06
CA ALA A 53 -8.69 -2.53 5.80
C ALA A 53 -8.82 -1.30 4.88
N ALA A 54 -9.05 -0.11 5.44
CA ALA A 54 -9.07 1.12 4.67
C ALA A 54 -7.71 1.47 4.07
N LEU A 55 -6.62 1.35 4.85
CA LEU A 55 -5.26 1.57 4.38
C LEU A 55 -4.89 0.56 3.27
N THR A 56 -5.25 -0.72 3.42
CA THR A 56 -5.02 -1.74 2.39
C THR A 56 -5.72 -1.36 1.08
N ARG A 57 -6.99 -0.92 1.14
CA ARG A 57 -7.71 -0.47 -0.06
C ARG A 57 -7.05 0.74 -0.73
N GLN A 58 -6.54 1.70 0.06
CA GLN A 58 -5.84 2.86 -0.46
C GLN A 58 -4.53 2.46 -1.17
N MET A 59 -3.76 1.55 -0.58
CA MET A 59 -2.54 1.01 -1.20
C MET A 59 -2.84 0.32 -2.52
N LEU A 60 -3.81 -0.60 -2.55
CA LEU A 60 -4.22 -1.30 -3.78
C LEU A 60 -4.70 -0.33 -4.86
N THR A 61 -5.49 0.68 -4.48
CA THR A 61 -5.97 1.70 -5.43
C THR A 61 -4.81 2.46 -6.06
N LEU A 62 -3.82 2.86 -5.24
CA LEU A 62 -2.64 3.58 -5.70
C LEU A 62 -1.77 2.70 -6.61
N GLU A 63 -1.55 1.43 -6.25
CA GLU A 63 -0.83 0.48 -7.09
C GLU A 63 -1.52 0.27 -8.45
N MET A 64 -2.86 0.20 -8.46
CA MET A 64 -3.61 0.07 -9.71
C MET A 64 -3.52 1.32 -10.58
N GLN A 65 -3.51 2.51 -9.98
CA GLN A 65 -3.29 3.77 -10.71
C GLN A 65 -1.90 3.80 -11.33
N MET A 66 -0.87 3.54 -10.53
CA MET A 66 0.51 3.50 -11.01
C MET A 66 0.71 2.48 -12.14
N ARG A 67 0.04 1.33 -12.11
CA ARG A 67 0.10 0.34 -13.21
C ARG A 67 -0.58 0.81 -14.50
N ARG A 68 -1.61 1.66 -14.41
CA ARG A 68 -2.29 2.23 -15.58
C ARG A 68 -1.49 3.36 -16.23
N ASP A 69 -0.74 4.10 -15.41
CA ASP A 69 0.03 5.27 -15.84
C ASP A 69 1.42 4.91 -16.41
N VAL A 70 1.80 3.62 -16.38
CA VAL A 70 3.01 3.12 -17.05
C VAL A 70 2.65 2.77 -18.51
N PRO A 71 3.19 3.50 -19.52
CA PRO A 71 2.89 3.28 -20.94
C PRO A 71 3.46 1.98 -21.51
#